data_AF-A0A016WGJ4-F1
#
_entry.id   AF-A0A016WGJ4-F1
#
_cell.length_a   1.000
_cell.length_b   1.000
_cell.length_c   1.000
_cell.angle_alpha   90.00
_cell.angle_beta   90.00
_cell.angle_gamma   90.00
#
_symmetry.space_group_name_H-M   'P 1'
#
loop_
_entity.id
_entity.type
_entity.pdbx_description
1 polymer ?
#
loop_
_entity_poly.entity_id
_entity_poly.type
_entity_poly.pdbx_seq_one_letter_code
_entity_poly.pdbx_strand_id
1 'polypeptide(L)'
;MPNPLDKPYMLHSGAGLLRADSTWIGVNDVQVENIFVNSDQTPVAYKNFKEGEPDNASHNENCVAMEASGEWVDAFCLVTKPYICKR
;
A
#
# COMPACT_ATOMS: atom_id res chain seq x y z
N MET A 1 19.77 17.99 10.56
CA MET A 1 18.40 17.55 10.20
C MET A 1 18.23 17.90 8.73
N PRO A 2 18.17 16.94 7.80
CA PRO A 2 18.10 17.28 6.38
C PRO A 2 16.71 17.80 6.01
N ASN A 3 16.70 18.70 5.02
CA ASN A 3 15.57 19.45 4.51
C ASN A 3 14.54 18.52 3.84
N PRO A 4 13.22 18.70 4.08
CA PRO A 4 12.17 17.93 3.40
C PRO A 4 12.17 18.01 1.87
N LEU A 5 12.89 18.97 1.27
CA LEU A 5 12.96 19.21 -0.17
C LEU A 5 14.06 18.42 -0.92
N ASP A 6 14.85 17.59 -0.23
CA ASP A 6 15.99 16.85 -0.84
C ASP A 6 15.65 15.40 -1.28
N LYS A 7 14.39 15.04 -1.59
CA LYS A 7 14.05 13.68 -2.07
C LYS A 7 13.90 13.62 -3.61
N PRO A 8 14.82 12.99 -4.35
CA PRO A 8 14.90 13.06 -5.82
C PRO A 8 14.00 12.07 -6.59
N TYR A 9 12.86 11.64 -6.05
CA TYR A 9 12.02 10.61 -6.70
C TYR A 9 10.61 11.08 -7.02
N MET A 10 10.51 12.25 -7.65
CA MET A 10 9.31 12.64 -8.39
C MET A 10 9.52 12.28 -9.86
N LEU A 11 8.96 11.16 -10.32
CA LEU A 11 8.79 10.88 -11.75
C LEU A 11 7.31 10.54 -12.01
N HIS A 12 6.70 11.35 -12.88
CA HIS A 12 5.32 11.22 -13.35
C HIS A 12 5.25 10.24 -14.53
N SER A 13 4.24 9.36 -14.59
CA SER A 13 3.33 9.18 -15.74
C SER A 13 2.46 7.91 -15.60
N GLY A 14 1.13 8.11 -15.41
CA GLY A 14 0.10 7.08 -15.64
C GLY A 14 -0.26 6.19 -14.44
N ALA A 15 -1.47 6.37 -13.90
CA ALA A 15 -2.25 5.39 -13.12
C ALA A 15 -1.47 4.54 -12.08
N GLY A 16 -0.96 5.17 -11.03
CA GLY A 16 -0.38 4.49 -9.87
C GLY A 16 0.27 5.51 -8.96
N LEU A 17 -0.50 6.07 -8.02
CA LEU A 17 0.06 7.03 -7.07
C LEU A 17 1.06 6.29 -6.18
N LEU A 18 2.35 6.58 -6.32
CA LEU A 18 3.30 6.40 -5.24
C LEU A 18 2.89 7.34 -4.10
N ARG A 19 1.88 6.93 -3.30
CA ARG A 19 1.33 7.71 -2.19
C ARG A 19 2.39 7.80 -1.11
N ALA A 20 3.28 8.79 -1.21
CA ALA A 20 4.42 8.95 -0.32
C ALA A 20 4.00 9.15 1.16
N ASP A 21 2.74 9.54 1.39
CA ASP A 21 2.12 9.74 2.69
C ASP A 21 1.18 8.58 3.07
N SER A 22 1.61 7.33 2.86
CA SER A 22 0.90 6.14 3.34
C SER A 22 1.82 5.19 4.10
N THR A 23 1.24 4.38 4.97
CA THR A 23 1.96 3.46 5.86
C THR A 23 1.59 2.02 5.53
N TRP A 24 2.58 1.15 5.39
CA TRP A 24 2.33 -0.28 5.18
C TRP A 24 1.60 -0.88 6.38
N ILE A 25 0.55 -1.64 6.08
CA ILE A 25 -0.09 -2.56 7.02
C ILE A 25 0.23 -3.99 6.62
N GLY A 26 0.08 -4.93 7.54
CA GLY A 26 0.40 -6.34 7.30
C GLY A 26 -0.60 -7.08 6.41
N VAL A 27 -1.28 -6.42 5.46
CA VAL A 27 -2.27 -7.02 4.56
C VAL A 27 -1.72 -7.07 3.14
N ASN A 28 -1.93 -8.19 2.45
CA ASN A 28 -1.43 -8.43 1.09
C ASN A 28 -2.26 -9.51 0.38
N ASP A 29 -2.16 -9.58 -0.94
CA ASP A 29 -2.72 -10.64 -1.79
C ASP A 29 -1.67 -11.25 -2.74
N VAL A 30 -0.38 -11.10 -2.40
CA VAL A 30 0.80 -11.59 -3.15
C VAL A 30 0.69 -13.04 -3.63
N GLN A 31 -0.04 -13.90 -2.91
CA GLN A 31 -0.20 -15.31 -3.29
C GLN A 31 -1.30 -15.53 -4.31
N VAL A 32 -2.44 -14.85 -4.14
CA VAL A 32 -3.63 -15.00 -4.99
C VAL A 32 -4.32 -13.65 -5.05
N GLU A 33 -4.24 -13.03 -6.23
CA GLU A 33 -4.92 -11.80 -6.60
C GLU A 33 -6.37 -11.74 -6.08
N ASN A 34 -6.74 -10.61 -5.46
CA ASN A 34 -8.03 -10.36 -4.80
C ASN A 34 -8.33 -11.21 -3.55
N ILE A 35 -7.41 -12.08 -3.10
CA ILE A 35 -7.50 -12.82 -1.84
C ILE A 35 -6.54 -12.23 -0.80
N PHE A 36 -7.03 -11.21 -0.09
CA PHE A 36 -6.26 -10.53 0.95
C PHE A 36 -6.12 -11.36 2.23
N VAL A 37 -4.89 -11.51 2.68
CA VAL A 37 -4.48 -12.16 3.93
C VAL A 37 -3.60 -11.25 4.77
N ASN A 38 -3.57 -11.49 6.08
CA ASN A 38 -2.57 -10.89 6.94
C ASN A 38 -1.19 -11.52 6.66
N SER A 39 -0.11 -10.85 7.08
CA SER A 39 1.27 -11.32 6.91
C SER A 39 1.57 -12.66 7.60
N ASP A 40 0.76 -13.05 8.58
CA ASP A 40 0.78 -14.36 9.25
C ASP A 40 -0.13 -15.41 8.58
N GLN A 41 -0.65 -15.10 7.38
CA GLN A 41 -1.56 -15.92 6.57
C GLN A 41 -2.98 -16.08 7.15
N THR A 42 -3.31 -15.38 8.24
CA THR A 42 -4.68 -15.39 8.75
C THR A 42 -5.63 -14.57 7.86
N PRO A 43 -6.93 -14.90 7.80
CA PRO A 43 -7.90 -14.13 7.06
C PRO A 43 -8.02 -12.68 7.55
N VAL A 44 -8.19 -11.75 6.62
CA VAL A 44 -8.47 -10.34 6.93
C VAL A 44 -9.92 -10.20 7.37
N ALA A 45 -10.16 -9.81 8.62
CA ALA A 45 -11.51 -9.71 9.19
C ALA A 45 -12.24 -8.39 8.87
N TYR A 46 -11.49 -7.34 8.53
CA TYR A 46 -12.02 -6.00 8.24
C TYR A 46 -11.28 -5.44 7.03
N LYS A 47 -11.99 -4.76 6.14
CA LYS A 47 -11.43 -4.12 4.95
C LYS A 47 -11.95 -2.68 4.86
N ASN A 48 -11.05 -1.74 4.59
CA ASN A 48 -11.38 -0.31 4.48
C ASN A 48 -10.78 0.30 3.21
N PHE A 49 -10.89 -0.38 2.08
CA PHE A 49 -10.40 0.15 0.81
C PHE A 49 -11.09 1.47 0.46
N LYS A 50 -10.30 2.42 -0.02
CA LYS A 50 -10.79 3.67 -0.58
C LYS A 50 -11.68 3.36 -1.78
N GLU A 51 -12.63 4.24 -2.08
CA GLU A 51 -13.44 4.11 -3.29
C GLU A 51 -12.54 4.01 -4.54
N GLY A 52 -12.74 2.95 -5.32
CA GLY A 52 -11.93 2.63 -6.51
C GLY A 52 -10.80 1.64 -6.26
N GLU A 53 -10.52 1.29 -5.01
CA GLU A 53 -9.46 0.36 -4.61
C GLU A 53 -10.05 -0.98 -4.07
N PRO A 54 -9.30 -2.09 -4.11
CA PRO A 54 -8.01 -2.22 -4.79
C PRO A 54 -8.17 -2.16 -6.31
N ASP A 55 -7.26 -1.45 -7.00
CA ASP A 55 -7.31 -1.27 -8.45
C ASP A 55 -6.33 -2.17 -9.22
N ASN A 56 -5.41 -2.81 -8.49
CA ASN A 56 -4.33 -3.65 -8.99
C ASN A 56 -3.62 -3.01 -10.19
N ALA A 57 -3.15 -1.77 -10.02
CA ALA A 57 -2.53 -1.04 -11.12
C ALA A 57 -1.39 -1.83 -11.76
N SER A 58 -1.40 -1.87 -13.10
CA SER A 58 -0.44 -2.67 -13.89
C SER A 58 -0.38 -4.16 -13.52
N HIS A 59 -1.43 -4.71 -12.89
CA HIS A 59 -1.52 -6.11 -12.45
C HIS A 59 -0.40 -6.54 -11.50
N ASN A 60 0.08 -5.63 -10.64
CA ASN A 60 1.23 -5.90 -9.78
C ASN A 60 1.21 -5.13 -8.44
N GLU A 61 0.05 -4.67 -7.99
CA GLU A 61 -0.11 -4.01 -6.69
C GLU A 61 -0.63 -5.00 -5.66
N ASN A 62 0.29 -5.66 -4.95
CA ASN A 62 -0.06 -6.80 -4.09
C ASN A 62 0.08 -6.51 -2.58
N CYS A 63 0.46 -5.28 -2.20
CA CYS A 63 0.70 -4.88 -0.82
C CYS A 63 -0.23 -3.74 -0.44
N VAL A 64 -0.76 -3.75 0.78
CA VAL A 64 -1.76 -2.75 1.20
C VAL A 64 -1.14 -1.69 2.11
N ALA A 65 -1.36 -0.42 1.76
CA ALA A 65 -0.99 0.73 2.57
C ALA A 65 -2.23 1.49 3.08
N MET A 66 -2.13 2.07 4.27
CA MET A 66 -3.14 2.95 4.85
C MET A 66 -2.77 4.42 4.63
N GLU A 67 -3.71 5.21 4.13
CA GLU A 67 -3.62 6.67 4.01
C GLU A 67 -3.89 7.36 5.36
N ALA A 68 -3.58 8.66 5.44
CA ALA A 68 -3.90 9.47 6.62
C ALA A 68 -5.40 9.52 6.96
N SER A 69 -6.30 9.26 5.99
CA SER A 69 -7.75 9.12 6.22
C SER A 69 -8.13 7.82 6.93
N GLY A 70 -7.21 6.84 7.00
CA GLY A 70 -7.48 5.48 7.49
C GLY A 70 -7.96 4.52 6.41
N GLU A 71 -8.21 4.99 5.19
CA GLU A 71 -8.58 4.18 4.03
C GLU A 71 -7.37 3.49 3.42
N TRP A 72 -7.62 2.38 2.73
CA TRP A 72 -6.58 1.48 2.22
C TRP A 72 -6.48 1.57 0.70
N VAL A 73 -5.26 1.40 0.22
CA VAL A 73 -4.93 1.23 -1.19
C VAL A 73 -4.04 0.00 -1.31
N ASP A 74 -4.17 -0.76 -2.39
CA ASP A 74 -3.08 -1.60 -2.84
C ASP A 74 -1.99 -0.75 -3.50
N ALA A 75 -0.77 -1.27 -3.47
CA ALA A 75 0.39 -0.60 -4.01
C ALA A 75 1.47 -1.62 -4.37
N PHE A 76 2.38 -1.22 -5.28
CA PHE A 76 3.58 -2.00 -5.58
C PHE A 76 4.40 -2.25 -4.30
N CYS A 77 4.62 -3.52 -3.96
CA CYS A 77 5.31 -3.94 -2.73
C CYS A 77 6.74 -3.39 -2.59
N LEU A 78 7.41 -3.06 -3.70
CA LEU A 78 8.79 -2.58 -3.71
C LEU A 78 8.93 -1.10 -3.30
N VAL A 79 7.80 -0.40 -3.09
CA VAL A 79 7.82 0.99 -2.67
C VAL A 79 8.25 1.09 -1.21
N THR A 80 9.26 1.91 -0.94
CA THR A 80 9.73 2.17 0.43
C THR A 80 8.74 3.09 1.15
N LYS A 81 8.18 2.63 2.27
CA LYS A 81 7.24 3.37 3.13
C LYS A 81 7.50 3.05 4.62
N PRO A 82 7.05 3.90 5.57
CA PRO A 82 6.91 3.48 6.97
C PRO A 82 5.94 2.29 7.09
N TYR A 83 6.01 1.55 8.21
CA TYR A 83 5.16 0.38 8.45
C TYR A 83 4.74 0.28 9.92
N ILE A 84 3.62 -0.41 10.18
CA ILE A 84 3.12 -0.72 11.52
C ILE A 84 3.11 -2.24 11.72
N CYS A 85 3.54 -2.70 12.90
CA CYS A 85 3.51 -4.11 13.28
C CYS A 85 2.47 -4.38 14.39
N LYS A 86 1.96 -5.60 14.40
CA LYS A 86 1.18 -6.19 15.49
C LYS A 86 2.08 -7.14 16.30
N ARG A 87 1.84 -7.24 17.61
CA ARG A 87 2.48 -8.23 18.50
C ARG A 87 1.46 -9.23 19.01
#